data_AF-A0A953EC67-F1
#
_entry.id   AF-A0A953EC67-F1
#
_cell.length_a   1.000
_cell.length_b   1.000
_cell.length_c   1.000
_cell.angle_alpha   90.00
_cell.angle_beta   90.00
_cell.angle_gamma   90.00
#
_symmetry.space_group_name_H-M   'P 1'
#
loop_
_entity.id
_entity.type
_entity.pdbx_description
1 polymer ?
#
loop_
_entity_poly.entity_id
_entity_poly.type
_entity_poly.pdbx_seq_one_letter_code
_entity_poly.pdbx_strand_id
1 'polypeptide(L)'
;AGLRLEGQARFAAWVALLGCVWLQSDLAYIGGSLLLILLAREGGRLPRMLVAPVPRFLGRISYSLYLVHMSVLAFAAHTTHGWLPPWVALSLGALASLPVAALFHALVEVPSHRLSRRIGRRGTRLAVFGAQLSSSMSQYR
;
A
#
# COMPACT_ATOMS: atom_id res chain seq x y z
N ALA A 1 -23.72 29.14 -15.17
CA ALA A 1 -22.26 29.31 -15.17
C ALA A 1 -21.50 28.33 -14.24
N GLY A 2 -22.15 27.57 -13.34
CA GLY A 2 -21.47 26.71 -12.36
C GLY A 2 -20.94 25.34 -12.85
N LEU A 3 -21.40 24.82 -14.00
CA LEU A 3 -21.05 23.46 -14.46
C LEU A 3 -19.71 23.37 -15.23
N ARG A 4 -19.13 24.50 -15.66
CA ARG A 4 -17.83 24.50 -16.38
C ARG A 4 -16.63 24.50 -15.44
N LEU A 5 -16.81 24.94 -14.18
CA LEU A 5 -15.73 25.07 -13.20
C LEU A 5 -15.31 23.70 -12.64
N GLU A 6 -16.25 22.77 -12.43
CA GLU A 6 -15.93 21.42 -11.95
C GLU A 6 -15.12 20.60 -12.96
N GLY A 7 -15.39 20.77 -14.26
CA GLY A 7 -14.67 20.06 -15.32
C GLY A 7 -13.21 20.49 -15.44
N GLN A 8 -12.95 21.80 -15.34
CA GLN A 8 -11.60 22.35 -15.42
C GLN A 8 -10.77 22.05 -14.18
N ALA A 9 -11.37 22.12 -12.98
CA ALA A 9 -10.68 21.74 -11.74
C ALA A 9 -10.26 20.26 -11.75
N ARG A 10 -11.13 19.38 -12.26
CA ARG A 10 -10.82 17.94 -12.39
C ARG A 10 -9.73 17.68 -13.43
N PHE A 11 -9.78 18.38 -14.56
CA PHE A 11 -8.74 18.26 -15.58
C PHE A 11 -7.38 18.78 -15.08
N ALA A 12 -7.36 19.92 -14.39
CA ALA A 12 -6.17 20.46 -13.74
C ALA A 12 -5.60 19.51 -12.69
N ALA A 13 -6.46 18.83 -11.91
CA ALA A 13 -6.02 17.81 -10.95
C ALA A 13 -5.40 16.59 -11.65
N TRP A 14 -5.95 16.15 -12.79
CA TRP A 14 -5.37 15.05 -13.59
C TRP A 14 -4.04 15.45 -14.22
N VAL A 15 -3.91 16.66 -14.72
CA VAL A 15 -2.66 17.20 -15.30
C VAL A 15 -1.60 17.41 -14.21
N ALA A 16 -1.99 17.90 -13.03
CA ALA A 16 -1.10 18.04 -11.89
C ALA A 16 -0.64 16.68 -11.36
N LEU A 17 -1.53 15.68 -11.32
CA LEU A 17 -1.18 14.28 -10.98
C LEU A 17 -0.19 13.71 -11.99
N LEU A 18 -0.45 13.84 -13.29
CA LEU A 18 0.45 13.37 -14.34
C LEU A 18 1.81 14.08 -14.30
N GLY A 19 1.82 15.40 -14.06
CA GLY A 19 3.04 16.19 -13.93
C GLY A 19 3.85 15.83 -12.69
N CYS A 20 3.20 15.58 -11.55
CA CYS A 20 3.87 15.11 -10.33
C CYS A 20 4.46 13.71 -10.52
N VAL A 21 3.79 12.80 -11.22
CA VAL A 21 4.31 11.44 -11.49
C VAL A 21 5.58 11.45 -12.35
N TRP A 22 5.79 12.49 -13.18
CA TRP A 22 6.98 12.64 -14.03
C TRP A 22 8.20 13.24 -13.31
N LEU A 23 8.00 13.94 -12.19
CA LEU A 23 9.10 14.43 -11.36
C LEU A 23 9.47 13.33 -10.37
N GLN A 24 10.60 12.65 -10.56
CA GLN A 24 11.15 11.67 -9.60
C GLN A 24 11.58 12.31 -8.25
N SER A 25 11.01 13.46 -7.86
CA SER A 25 11.29 14.12 -6.60
C SER A 25 10.35 13.63 -5.51
N ASP A 26 10.87 13.42 -4.30
CA ASP A 26 10.09 13.05 -3.12
C ASP A 26 8.89 14.00 -2.89
N LEU A 27 9.08 15.27 -3.23
CA LEU A 27 8.05 16.32 -3.22
C LEU A 27 6.85 16.01 -4.11
N ALA A 28 7.06 15.38 -5.26
CA ALA A 28 5.99 15.05 -6.19
C ALA A 28 5.10 13.92 -5.64
N TYR A 29 5.70 12.92 -5.00
CA TYR A 29 4.97 11.87 -4.30
C TYR A 29 4.18 12.42 -3.12
N ILE A 30 4.77 13.32 -2.34
CA ILE A 30 4.09 13.99 -1.22
C ILE A 30 2.91 14.83 -1.74
N GLY A 31 3.14 15.66 -2.76
CA GLY A 31 2.12 16.53 -3.35
C GLY A 31 0.98 15.74 -3.98
N GLY A 32 1.30 14.71 -4.76
CA GLY A 32 0.32 13.81 -5.35
C GLY A 32 -0.50 13.07 -4.30
N SER A 33 0.13 12.58 -3.22
CA SER A 33 -0.55 11.89 -2.12
C SER A 33 -1.49 12.83 -1.37
N LEU A 34 -1.03 14.05 -1.05
CA LEU A 34 -1.84 15.07 -0.38
C LEU A 34 -3.06 15.45 -1.23
N LEU A 35 -2.85 15.72 -2.52
CA LEU A 35 -3.93 16.03 -3.45
C LEU A 35 -4.95 14.89 -3.51
N LEU A 36 -4.48 13.64 -3.57
CA LEU A 36 -5.35 12.47 -3.63
C LEU A 36 -6.16 12.29 -2.33
N ILE A 37 -5.58 12.59 -1.16
CA ILE A 37 -6.29 12.60 0.13
C ILE A 37 -7.35 13.70 0.17
N LEU A 38 -7.02 14.91 -0.27
CA LEU A 38 -7.97 16.03 -0.32
C LEU A 38 -9.16 15.72 -1.24
N LEU A 39 -8.87 15.22 -2.46
CA LEU A 39 -9.90 14.78 -3.40
C LEU A 39 -10.74 13.60 -2.88
N ALA A 40 -10.15 12.72 -2.06
CA ALA A 40 -10.88 11.63 -1.44
C ALA A 40 -11.85 12.10 -0.33
N ARG A 41 -11.69 13.32 0.21
CA ARG A 41 -12.59 13.87 1.23
C ARG A 41 -13.83 14.53 0.66
N GLU A 42 -13.79 15.02 -0.57
CA GLU A 42 -14.87 15.84 -1.14
C GLU A 42 -16.15 15.06 -1.55
N GLY A 43 -16.33 13.81 -1.10
CA GLY A 43 -17.58 13.08 -1.28
C GLY A 43 -18.02 12.97 -2.75
N GLY A 44 -17.38 12.09 -3.54
CA GLY A 44 -17.65 12.00 -4.98
C GLY A 44 -17.45 10.62 -5.59
N ARG A 45 -17.23 10.58 -6.92
CA ARG A 45 -16.96 9.34 -7.66
C ARG A 45 -15.60 8.73 -7.29
N LEU A 46 -14.60 9.57 -7.01
CA LEU A 46 -13.24 9.16 -6.64
C LEU A 46 -13.21 8.25 -5.39
N PRO A 47 -13.75 8.65 -4.22
CA PRO A 47 -13.81 7.78 -3.05
C PRO A 47 -14.49 6.43 -3.32
N ARG A 48 -15.59 6.43 -4.09
CA ARG A 48 -16.29 5.17 -4.46
C ARG A 48 -15.42 4.27 -5.33
N MET A 49 -14.65 4.85 -6.25
CA MET A 49 -13.69 4.10 -7.06
C MET A 49 -12.53 3.56 -6.21
N LEU A 50 -11.99 4.35 -5.27
CA LEU A 50 -10.92 3.90 -4.39
C LEU A 50 -11.34 2.75 -3.46
N VAL A 51 -12.61 2.69 -3.07
CA VAL A 51 -13.15 1.63 -2.20
C VAL A 51 -13.69 0.44 -3.01
N ALA A 52 -13.66 0.50 -4.34
CA ALA A 52 -14.06 -0.59 -5.23
C ALA A 52 -13.22 -1.86 -5.00
N PRO A 53 -13.72 -3.06 -5.35
CA PRO A 53 -13.08 -4.33 -5.00
C PRO A 53 -11.66 -4.47 -5.59
N VAL A 54 -11.41 -3.94 -6.79
CA VAL A 54 -10.11 -4.06 -7.46
C VAL A 54 -9.05 -3.18 -6.78
N PRO A 55 -9.21 -1.86 -6.61
CA PRO A 55 -8.22 -1.05 -5.89
C PRO A 55 -8.03 -1.50 -4.44
N ARG A 56 -9.09 -1.96 -3.78
CA ARG A 56 -8.99 -2.52 -2.43
C ARG A 56 -8.24 -3.84 -2.39
N PHE A 57 -8.33 -4.68 -3.42
CA PHE A 57 -7.53 -5.90 -3.52
C PHE A 57 -6.05 -5.56 -3.77
N LEU A 58 -5.77 -4.67 -4.73
CA LEU A 58 -4.40 -4.20 -5.00
C LEU A 58 -3.77 -3.56 -3.77
N GLY A 59 -4.52 -2.74 -3.04
CA GLY A 59 -4.05 -2.13 -1.79
C GLY A 59 -3.79 -3.14 -0.66
N ARG A 60 -4.43 -4.31 -0.67
CA ARG A 60 -4.15 -5.39 0.28
C ARG A 60 -2.87 -6.15 -0.06
N ILE A 61 -2.65 -6.44 -1.34
CA ILE A 61 -1.45 -7.18 -1.77
C ILE A 61 -0.25 -6.27 -2.02
N SER A 62 -0.39 -4.95 -1.88
CA SER A 62 0.65 -3.97 -2.24
C SER A 62 1.95 -4.17 -1.44
N TYR A 63 1.83 -4.47 -0.14
CA TYR A 63 2.99 -4.73 0.71
C TYR A 63 3.73 -6.01 0.29
N SER A 64 2.97 -7.10 0.13
CA SER A 64 3.50 -8.35 -0.44
C SER A 64 4.15 -8.14 -1.80
N LEU A 65 3.51 -7.40 -2.70
CA LEU A 65 4.01 -7.08 -4.04
C LEU A 65 5.33 -6.30 -3.97
N TYR A 66 5.42 -5.29 -3.10
CA TYR A 66 6.65 -4.54 -2.86
C TYR A 66 7.80 -5.45 -2.42
N LEU A 67 7.53 -6.45 -1.58
CA LEU A 67 8.58 -7.39 -1.15
C LEU A 67 9.02 -8.34 -2.26
N VAL A 68 8.07 -8.90 -3.03
CA VAL A 68 8.39 -9.99 -3.97
C VAL A 68 8.76 -9.54 -5.38
N HIS A 69 8.30 -8.36 -5.82
CA HIS A 69 8.42 -7.97 -7.22
C HIS A 69 9.88 -7.90 -7.70
N MET A 70 10.80 -7.34 -6.90
CA MET A 70 12.23 -7.29 -7.26
C MET A 70 12.85 -8.69 -7.36
N SER A 71 12.49 -9.60 -6.47
CA SER A 71 12.96 -10.99 -6.53
C SER A 71 12.44 -11.71 -7.78
N VAL A 72 11.15 -11.54 -8.10
CA VAL A 72 10.54 -12.13 -9.30
C VAL A 72 11.10 -11.52 -10.59
N LEU A 73 11.31 -10.21 -10.62
CA LEU A 73 11.91 -9.50 -11.75
C LEU A 73 13.36 -9.95 -11.99
N ALA A 74 14.16 -10.04 -10.93
CA ALA A 74 15.53 -10.54 -11.03
C ALA A 74 15.57 -11.99 -11.54
N PHE A 75 14.68 -12.85 -11.01
CA PHE A 75 14.55 -14.23 -11.47
C PHE A 75 14.14 -14.32 -12.95
N ALA A 76 13.15 -13.54 -13.37
CA ALA A 76 12.70 -13.49 -14.75
C ALA A 76 13.81 -13.01 -15.69
N ALA A 77 14.49 -11.92 -15.33
CA ALA A 77 15.59 -11.35 -16.11
C ALA A 77 16.76 -12.31 -16.26
N HIS A 78 17.10 -13.07 -15.21
CA HIS A 78 18.19 -14.04 -15.25
C HIS A 78 17.83 -15.30 -16.05
N THR A 79 16.63 -15.84 -15.84
CA THR A 79 16.18 -17.09 -16.50
C THR A 79 15.97 -16.93 -18.00
N THR A 80 15.52 -15.74 -18.42
CA THR A 80 15.26 -15.44 -19.84
C THR A 80 16.42 -14.73 -20.53
N HIS A 81 17.55 -14.55 -19.82
CA HIS A 81 18.72 -13.87 -20.33
C HIS A 81 19.27 -14.57 -21.57
N GLY A 82 19.36 -13.85 -22.70
CA GLY A 82 19.83 -14.38 -23.98
C GLY A 82 18.75 -15.03 -24.86
N TRP A 83 17.54 -15.26 -24.33
CA TRP A 83 16.41 -15.85 -25.08
C TRP A 83 15.35 -14.82 -25.44
N LEU A 84 15.07 -13.87 -24.54
CA LEU A 84 14.08 -12.81 -24.75
C LEU A 84 14.70 -11.42 -24.62
N PRO A 85 14.12 -10.40 -25.29
CA PRO A 85 14.47 -9.01 -25.05
C PRO A 85 14.21 -8.63 -23.57
N PRO A 86 15.07 -7.79 -22.97
CA PRO A 86 14.94 -7.40 -21.56
C PRO A 86 13.57 -6.83 -21.20
N TRP A 87 12.96 -6.04 -22.08
CA TRP A 87 11.64 -5.45 -21.84
C TRP A 87 10.55 -6.51 -21.72
N VAL A 88 10.59 -7.56 -22.53
CA VAL A 88 9.62 -8.66 -22.50
C VAL A 88 9.81 -9.46 -21.21
N ALA A 89 11.06 -9.75 -20.83
CA ALA A 89 11.38 -10.41 -19.58
C ALA A 89 10.86 -9.63 -18.35
N LEU A 90 11.06 -8.31 -18.34
CA LEU A 90 10.58 -7.43 -17.27
C LEU A 90 9.05 -7.36 -17.23
N SER A 91 8.37 -7.26 -18.39
CA SER A 91 6.92 -7.27 -18.44
C SER A 91 6.34 -8.59 -17.93
N LEU A 92 6.91 -9.73 -18.32
CA LEU A 92 6.51 -11.04 -17.82
C LEU A 92 6.76 -11.18 -16.33
N GLY A 93 7.93 -10.74 -15.84
CA GLY A 93 8.26 -10.72 -14.41
C GLY A 93 7.29 -9.84 -13.61
N ALA A 94 6.96 -8.66 -14.11
CA ALA A 94 5.97 -7.77 -13.49
C ALA A 94 4.58 -8.43 -13.46
N LEU A 95 4.15 -9.06 -14.55
CA LEU A 95 2.86 -9.75 -14.60
C LEU A 95 2.82 -10.96 -13.66
N ALA A 96 3.91 -11.72 -13.59
CA ALA A 96 4.08 -12.85 -12.68
C ALA A 96 4.18 -12.42 -11.20
N SER A 97 4.63 -11.20 -10.93
CA SER A 97 4.72 -10.70 -9.55
C SER A 97 3.36 -10.56 -8.87
N LEU A 98 2.28 -10.31 -9.62
CA LEU A 98 0.91 -10.21 -9.10
C LEU A 98 0.40 -11.50 -8.45
N PRO A 99 0.38 -12.67 -9.14
CA PRO A 99 -0.05 -13.91 -8.51
C PRO A 99 0.90 -14.36 -7.39
N VAL A 100 2.22 -14.13 -7.54
CA VAL A 100 3.20 -14.44 -6.48
C VAL A 100 2.94 -13.60 -5.23
N ALA A 101 2.67 -12.30 -5.39
CA ALA A 101 2.32 -11.41 -4.29
C ALA A 101 1.01 -11.82 -3.62
N ALA A 102 -0.02 -12.18 -4.39
CA ALA A 102 -1.29 -12.66 -3.85
C ALA A 102 -1.10 -13.94 -3.02
N LEU A 103 -0.24 -14.86 -3.48
CA LEU A 103 0.11 -16.07 -2.76
C LEU A 103 0.88 -15.76 -1.47
N PHE A 104 1.90 -14.90 -1.55
CA PHE A 104 2.69 -14.46 -0.39
C PHE A 104 1.81 -13.76 0.66
N HIS A 105 0.88 -12.91 0.22
CA HIS A 105 -0.08 -12.26 1.10
C HIS A 105 -0.92 -13.30 1.86
N ALA A 106 -1.46 -14.31 1.16
CA ALA A 106 -2.29 -15.34 1.78
C ALA A 106 -1.50 -16.28 2.72
N LEU A 107 -0.29 -16.68 2.32
CA LEU A 107 0.51 -17.70 3.01
C LEU A 107 1.41 -17.14 4.11
N VAL A 108 1.84 -15.87 4.01
CA VAL A 108 2.84 -15.28 4.92
C VAL A 108 2.28 -14.07 5.63
N GLU A 109 1.76 -13.09 4.91
CA GLU A 109 1.33 -11.82 5.50
C GLU A 109 0.13 -12.00 6.47
N VAL A 110 -0.93 -12.68 6.02
CA VAL A 110 -2.12 -12.95 6.85
C VAL A 110 -1.80 -13.75 8.13
N PRO A 111 -1.07 -14.89 8.08
CA PRO A 111 -0.74 -15.61 9.30
C PRO A 111 0.21 -14.82 10.21
N SER A 112 1.16 -14.04 9.66
CA SER A 112 2.09 -13.23 10.45
C SER A 112 1.38 -12.11 11.20
N HIS A 113 0.45 -11.40 10.55
CA HIS A 113 -0.41 -10.43 11.22
C HIS A 113 -1.26 -11.06 12.32
N ARG A 114 -1.81 -12.26 12.07
CA ARG A 114 -2.59 -12.98 13.08
C ARG A 114 -1.73 -13.38 14.27
N LEU A 115 -0.50 -13.82 14.06
CA LEU A 115 0.45 -14.14 15.12
C LEU A 115 0.86 -12.90 15.92
N SER A 116 1.20 -11.81 15.23
CA SER A 116 1.53 -10.52 15.85
C SER A 116 0.42 -10.02 16.77
N ARG A 117 -0.84 -10.05 16.33
CA ARG A 117 -1.98 -9.67 17.19
C ARG A 117 -2.15 -10.58 18.41
N ARG A 118 -1.84 -11.88 18.30
CA ARG A 118 -1.93 -12.82 19.43
C ARG A 118 -0.86 -12.51 20.48
N ILE A 119 0.36 -12.22 20.04
CA ILE A 119 1.49 -11.87 20.93
C ILE A 119 1.25 -10.50 21.57
N GLY A 120 0.84 -9.50 20.78
CA GLY A 120 0.53 -8.15 21.27
C GLY A 120 -0.52 -8.15 22.38
N ARG A 121 -1.60 -8.93 22.22
CA ARG A 121 -2.64 -9.07 23.27
C ARG A 121 -2.13 -9.68 24.57
N ARG A 122 -1.14 -10.57 24.52
CA ARG A 122 -0.49 -11.13 25.72
C ARG A 122 0.41 -10.08 26.38
N GLY A 123 1.19 -9.34 25.59
CA GLY A 123 2.01 -8.23 26.07
C GLY A 123 1.21 -7.13 26.75
N THR A 124 0.09 -6.70 26.17
CA THR A 124 -0.79 -5.68 26.77
C THR A 124 -1.39 -6.15 28.08
N ARG A 125 -1.78 -7.43 28.21
CA ARG A 125 -2.29 -7.97 29.47
C ARG A 125 -1.23 -8.00 30.57
N LEU A 126 0.01 -8.35 30.23
CA LEU A 126 1.12 -8.33 31.17
C LEU A 126 1.50 -6.91 31.60
N ALA A 127 1.46 -5.94 30.67
CA ALA A 127 1.70 -4.53 30.98
C ALA A 127 0.63 -3.93 31.89
N VAL A 128 -0.66 -4.23 31.63
CA VAL A 128 -1.78 -3.78 32.48
C VAL A 128 -1.71 -4.41 33.87
N PHE A 129 -1.41 -5.71 33.96
CA PHE A 129 -1.23 -6.40 35.24
C PHE A 129 -0.07 -5.82 36.06
N GLY A 130 1.07 -5.54 35.41
CA GLY A 130 2.21 -4.88 36.05
C GLY A 130 1.88 -3.46 36.55
N ALA A 131 1.11 -2.69 35.78
CA ALA A 131 0.66 -1.36 36.19
C ALA A 131 -0.25 -1.40 37.43
N GLN A 132 -1.15 -2.38 37.53
CA GLN A 132 -2.06 -2.54 38.68
C GLN A 132 -1.32 -2.96 39.97
N LEU A 133 -0.28 -3.79 39.86
CA LEU A 133 0.56 -4.16 41.01
C LEU A 133 1.34 -2.96 41.55
N SER A 134 1.89 -2.13 40.65
CA SER A 134 2.61 -0.90 41.03
C SER A 134 1.70 0.09 41.77
N SER A 135 0.46 0.28 41.31
CA SER A 135 -0.50 1.19 41.97
C SER A 135 -0.93 0.70 43.36
N SER A 136 -1.05 -0.62 43.56
CA SER A 136 -1.46 -1.19 44.84
C SER A 136 -0.36 -1.10 45.91
N MET A 137 0.92 -1.09 45.52
CA MET A 137 2.05 -0.95 46.43
C MET A 137 2.29 0.51 46.85
N SER A 138 1.97 1.48 45.98
CA SER A 138 2.04 2.91 46.32
C SER A 138 1.00 3.35 47.36
N GLN A 139 -0.10 2.61 47.51
CA GLN A 139 -1.18 2.97 48.43
C GLN A 139 -0.91 2.52 49.88
N TYR A 140 0.16 1.75 50.11
CA TYR A 140 0.61 1.26 51.43
C TYR A 140 1.87 1.96 51.96
N ARG A 141 2.37 2.98 51.25
CA ARG A 141 3.44 3.89 51.70
C ARG A 141 2.83 5.22 52.10
#